data_AF-E1Z411-F1
#
_entry.id   AF-E1Z411-F1
#
_cell.length_a   1.000
_cell.length_b   1.000
_cell.length_c   1.000
_cell.angle_alpha   90.00
_cell.angle_beta   90.00
_cell.angle_gamma   90.00
#
_symmetry.space_group_name_H-M   'P 1'
#
loop_
_entity.id
_entity.type
_entity.pdbx_description
1 polymer ?
#
loop_
_entity_poly.entity_id
_entity_poly.type
_entity_poly.pdbx_seq_one_letter_code
_entity_poly.pdbx_strand_id
1 'polypeptide(L)'
;MQPAARWSAVAAGCPNIAATLKLQNQRRAQHRTPSLTWDAGLAASAQAYANQCVWSTVGSPGSNWQGDTPPLYGENRFYSYGRNFPILNMDVCTYAIHEWYHQITNYRFEQPGRRWYSDVDTNPLTQLLWGETRKVGCGYAKCAPLANMPQQGWAQADFVVCHYQVAGNFYWADDPSNPDYSPYAGNVKRATCQANTRDDWCSACGRQGATWACTACFPRMALHQKPVIRLDAASKRCVSDCMPGQPTSLNCAACTVEGTCMRCKTGWLFDTAKRFCSVAARKPKSGRR
;
A
#
# COMPACT_ATOMS: atom_id res chain seq x y z
N MET A 1 -36.14 21.87 -12.71
CA MET A 1 -35.94 20.76 -11.73
C MET A 1 -35.95 19.46 -12.51
N GLN A 2 -34.78 18.87 -12.77
CA GLN A 2 -34.70 17.53 -13.38
C GLN A 2 -34.87 16.47 -12.28
N PRO A 3 -35.62 15.39 -12.52
CA PRO A 3 -35.82 14.35 -11.52
C PRO A 3 -34.49 13.62 -11.27
N ALA A 4 -34.10 13.51 -10.00
CA ALA A 4 -32.97 12.71 -9.59
C ALA A 4 -33.19 11.26 -10.04
N ALA A 5 -32.48 10.82 -11.07
CA ALA A 5 -32.37 9.41 -11.38
C ALA A 5 -31.85 8.74 -10.11
N ARG A 6 -32.68 7.90 -9.49
CA ARG A 6 -32.29 7.13 -8.30
C ARG A 6 -31.14 6.23 -8.72
N TRP A 7 -29.91 6.64 -8.41
CA TRP A 7 -28.71 5.82 -8.47
C TRP A 7 -28.98 4.58 -7.61
N SER A 8 -29.48 3.51 -8.24
CA SER A 8 -30.00 2.37 -7.50
C SER A 8 -28.81 1.52 -7.07
N ALA A 9 -28.30 1.82 -5.88
CA ALA A 9 -27.38 0.96 -5.18
C ALA A 9 -28.13 -0.30 -4.74
N VAL A 10 -27.59 -1.48 -5.04
CA VAL A 10 -27.96 -2.68 -4.27
C VAL A 10 -27.07 -2.65 -3.04
N ALA A 11 -27.63 -2.14 -1.94
CA ALA A 11 -26.96 -2.14 -0.64
C ALA A 11 -26.75 -3.60 -0.21
N ALA A 12 -25.49 -4.05 -0.20
CA ALA A 12 -25.16 -5.44 0.03
C ALA A 12 -24.45 -5.66 1.38
N GLY A 13 -23.80 -4.63 1.95
CA GLY A 13 -22.90 -4.85 3.09
C GLY A 13 -21.64 -5.61 2.66
N CYS A 14 -20.60 -5.61 3.49
CA CYS A 14 -19.47 -6.49 3.20
C CYS A 14 -19.90 -7.96 3.32
N PRO A 15 -19.71 -8.80 2.27
CA PRO A 15 -20.23 -10.17 2.27
C PRO A 15 -19.67 -11.05 3.40
N ASN A 16 -18.43 -10.81 3.80
CA ASN A 16 -17.78 -11.56 4.86
C ASN A 16 -17.00 -10.62 5.80
N ILE A 17 -17.69 -10.14 6.84
CA ILE A 17 -17.12 -9.27 7.88
C ILE A 17 -15.93 -9.94 8.58
N ALA A 18 -16.06 -11.23 8.90
CA ALA A 18 -15.02 -11.98 9.60
C ALA A 18 -13.74 -12.09 8.76
N ALA A 19 -13.84 -12.39 7.47
CA ALA A 19 -12.70 -12.43 6.56
C ALA A 19 -12.07 -11.04 6.36
N THR A 20 -12.91 -10.01 6.22
CA THR A 20 -12.47 -8.61 6.08
C THR A 20 -11.63 -8.19 7.30
N LEU A 21 -12.15 -8.37 8.51
CA LEU A 21 -11.43 -8.03 9.75
C LEU A 21 -10.17 -8.90 9.93
N LYS A 22 -10.29 -10.21 9.66
CA LYS A 22 -9.18 -11.16 9.79
C LYS A 22 -8.02 -10.75 8.89
N LEU A 23 -8.26 -10.42 7.63
CA LEU A 23 -7.19 -10.03 6.71
C LEU A 23 -6.52 -8.72 7.17
N GLN A 24 -7.28 -7.71 7.59
CA GLN A 24 -6.70 -6.48 8.13
C GLN A 24 -5.79 -6.78 9.33
N ASN A 25 -6.25 -7.60 10.27
CA ASN A 25 -5.49 -7.98 11.46
C ASN A 25 -4.26 -8.84 11.15
N GLN A 26 -4.34 -9.71 10.14
CA GLN A 26 -3.17 -10.44 9.64
C GLN A 26 -2.11 -9.49 9.07
N ARG A 27 -2.52 -8.49 8.27
CA ARG A 27 -1.59 -7.46 7.76
C ARG A 27 -1.00 -6.64 8.91
N ARG A 28 -1.81 -6.16 9.84
CA ARG A 28 -1.33 -5.40 11.01
C ARG A 28 -0.35 -6.20 11.87
N ALA A 29 -0.61 -7.49 12.10
CA ALA A 29 0.28 -8.37 12.84
C ALA A 29 1.66 -8.52 12.18
N GLN A 30 1.72 -8.60 10.83
CA GLN A 30 3.00 -8.64 10.09
C GLN A 30 3.89 -7.42 10.39
N HIS A 31 3.28 -6.29 10.75
CA HIS A 31 3.92 -5.01 11.06
C HIS A 31 4.06 -4.72 12.55
N ARG A 32 3.68 -5.67 13.43
CA ARG A 32 3.63 -5.48 14.90
C ARG A 32 2.71 -4.31 15.30
N THR A 33 1.63 -4.15 14.54
CA THR A 33 0.59 -3.15 14.77
C THR A 33 -0.57 -3.81 15.53
N PRO A 34 -1.12 -3.17 16.59
CA PRO A 34 -2.23 -3.74 17.37
C PRO A 34 -3.43 -4.13 16.51
N SER A 35 -4.11 -5.23 16.86
CA SER A 35 -5.30 -5.66 16.13
C SER A 35 -6.47 -4.68 16.27
N LEU A 36 -7.30 -4.64 15.25
CA LEU A 36 -8.56 -3.92 15.20
C LEU A 36 -9.71 -4.80 15.72
N THR A 37 -10.71 -4.14 16.29
CA THR A 37 -12.03 -4.72 16.55
C THR A 37 -13.06 -4.15 15.58
N TRP A 38 -14.04 -4.96 15.18
CA TRP A 38 -15.15 -4.46 14.37
C TRP A 38 -16.05 -3.53 15.19
N ASP A 39 -16.48 -2.42 14.59
CA ASP A 39 -17.44 -1.50 15.19
C ASP A 39 -18.65 -1.33 14.26
N ALA A 40 -19.84 -1.68 14.77
CA ALA A 40 -21.07 -1.67 14.00
C ALA A 40 -21.52 -0.26 13.60
N GLY A 41 -21.21 0.76 14.41
CA GLY A 41 -21.52 2.16 14.10
C GLY A 41 -20.68 2.67 12.94
N LEU A 42 -19.37 2.38 12.95
CA LEU A 42 -18.49 2.68 11.82
C LEU A 42 -18.92 1.94 10.55
N ALA A 43 -19.36 0.69 10.66
CA ALA A 43 -19.83 -0.08 9.51
C ALA A 43 -21.12 0.50 8.91
N ALA A 44 -22.07 0.91 9.77
CA ALA A 44 -23.29 1.58 9.33
C ALA A 44 -23.00 2.92 8.63
N SER A 45 -22.07 3.72 9.17
CA SER A 45 -21.62 4.97 8.54
C SER A 45 -20.95 4.72 7.17
N ALA A 46 -20.03 3.76 7.10
CA ALA A 46 -19.36 3.38 5.87
C ALA A 46 -20.35 2.86 4.81
N GLN A 47 -21.35 2.07 5.22
CA GLN A 47 -22.42 1.60 4.33
C GLN A 47 -23.29 2.74 3.82
N ALA A 48 -23.66 3.69 4.69
CA ALA A 48 -24.44 4.85 4.31
C ALA A 48 -23.71 5.69 3.24
N TYR A 49 -22.39 5.83 3.35
CA TYR A 49 -21.59 6.50 2.33
C TYR A 49 -21.46 5.68 1.04
N ALA A 50 -21.17 4.37 1.14
CA ALA A 50 -21.08 3.49 -0.02
C ALA A 50 -22.38 3.52 -0.87
N ASN A 51 -23.54 3.55 -0.21
CA ASN A 51 -24.86 3.62 -0.86
C ASN A 51 -25.07 4.90 -1.67
N GLN A 52 -24.29 5.96 -1.44
CA GLN A 52 -24.40 7.19 -2.24
C GLN A 52 -23.86 6.99 -3.65
N CYS A 53 -22.98 5.99 -3.87
CA CYS A 53 -22.36 5.73 -5.16
C CYS A 53 -21.63 6.96 -5.74
N VAL A 54 -20.98 7.73 -4.86
CA VAL A 54 -20.20 8.93 -5.21
C VAL A 54 -18.74 8.72 -4.81
N TRP A 55 -17.84 8.92 -5.78
CA TRP A 55 -16.42 9.08 -5.51
C TRP A 55 -16.12 10.58 -5.32
N SER A 56 -15.99 11.03 -4.07
CA SER A 56 -15.67 12.43 -3.73
C SER A 56 -14.18 12.62 -3.45
N THR A 57 -13.62 13.77 -3.80
CA THR A 57 -12.25 14.14 -3.37
C THR A 57 -12.19 14.42 -1.86
N VAL A 58 -13.32 14.77 -1.24
CA VAL A 58 -13.45 15.19 0.16
C VAL A 58 -14.12 14.10 1.01
N GLY A 59 -13.91 12.81 0.76
CA GLY A 59 -14.36 11.72 1.68
C GLY A 59 -15.84 11.73 2.17
N SER A 60 -16.11 11.03 3.27
CA SER A 60 -17.37 11.07 4.04
C SER A 60 -17.44 12.27 5.00
N PRO A 61 -18.66 12.75 5.38
CA PRO A 61 -18.83 13.70 6.48
C PRO A 61 -18.31 13.12 7.81
N GLY A 62 -17.07 13.44 8.19
CA GLY A 62 -16.39 12.88 9.37
C GLY A 62 -15.02 12.28 9.07
N SER A 63 -14.69 12.04 7.80
CA SER A 63 -13.35 11.59 7.39
C SER A 63 -12.39 12.71 7.03
N ASN A 64 -12.89 13.94 6.88
CA ASN A 64 -12.07 15.08 6.51
C ASN A 64 -11.73 15.92 7.72
N TRP A 65 -10.54 16.49 7.66
CA TRP A 65 -10.14 17.56 8.54
C TRP A 65 -11.01 18.80 8.29
N GLN A 66 -11.59 19.36 9.36
CA GLN A 66 -12.43 20.57 9.29
C GLN A 66 -11.76 21.68 10.11
N GLY A 67 -10.87 22.45 9.48
CA GLY A 67 -10.23 23.61 10.12
C GLY A 67 -9.22 23.23 11.20
N ASP A 68 -9.62 23.29 12.47
CA ASP A 68 -8.80 22.86 13.63
C ASP A 68 -9.32 21.54 14.25
N THR A 69 -10.40 20.98 13.70
CA THR A 69 -11.03 19.77 14.23
C THR A 69 -10.53 18.53 13.49
N PRO A 70 -9.90 17.55 14.18
CA PRO A 70 -9.48 16.32 13.55
C PRO A 70 -10.68 15.50 13.06
N PRO A 71 -10.49 14.67 12.02
CA PRO A 71 -11.54 13.80 11.54
C PRO A 71 -11.99 12.83 12.64
N LEU A 72 -13.30 12.58 12.69
CA LEU A 72 -13.92 11.64 13.64
C LEU A 72 -13.46 10.20 13.40
N TYR A 73 -13.17 9.88 12.14
CA TYR A 73 -12.67 8.59 11.70
C TYR A 73 -11.80 8.76 10.46
N GLY A 74 -10.87 7.85 10.22
CA GLY A 74 -10.17 7.72 8.95
C GLY A 74 -11.04 6.99 7.93
N GLU A 75 -10.72 7.11 6.65
CA GLU A 75 -11.48 6.46 5.59
C GLU A 75 -10.56 5.86 4.53
N ASN A 76 -10.78 4.59 4.20
CA ASN A 76 -10.28 3.98 2.98
C ASN A 76 -11.43 3.70 2.03
N ARG A 77 -11.17 3.87 0.73
CA ARG A 77 -12.13 3.61 -0.33
C ARG A 77 -11.51 2.78 -1.44
N PHE A 78 -12.31 1.90 -2.02
CA PHE A 78 -11.93 1.06 -3.14
C PHE A 78 -13.12 1.01 -4.11
N TYR A 79 -12.82 1.07 -5.40
CA TYR A 79 -13.82 0.78 -6.42
C TYR A 79 -13.25 -0.13 -7.50
N SER A 80 -14.13 -0.87 -8.17
CA SER A 80 -13.79 -1.57 -9.41
C SER A 80 -14.96 -1.61 -10.37
N TYR A 81 -14.66 -1.60 -11.66
CA TYR A 81 -15.63 -1.76 -12.74
C TYR A 81 -15.39 -3.09 -13.46
N GLY A 82 -16.47 -3.74 -13.89
CA GLY A 82 -16.39 -4.91 -14.76
C GLY A 82 -15.72 -6.15 -14.17
N ARG A 83 -15.68 -6.26 -12.84
CA ARG A 83 -15.07 -7.41 -12.15
C ARG A 83 -16.12 -8.36 -11.62
N ASN A 84 -15.78 -9.65 -11.67
CA ASN A 84 -16.57 -10.71 -11.05
C ASN A 84 -15.80 -11.23 -9.82
N PHE A 85 -16.29 -10.90 -8.63
CA PHE A 85 -15.79 -11.46 -7.38
C PHE A 85 -16.42 -12.85 -7.14
N PRO A 86 -15.68 -13.80 -6.52
CA PRO A 86 -14.40 -13.60 -5.84
C PRO A 86 -13.17 -13.54 -6.77
N ILE A 87 -12.16 -12.78 -6.37
CA ILE A 87 -10.84 -12.71 -7.03
C ILE A 87 -9.79 -13.15 -6.03
N LEU A 88 -8.85 -14.02 -6.42
CA LEU A 88 -7.89 -14.64 -5.50
C LEU A 88 -8.55 -15.31 -4.28
N ASN A 89 -9.75 -15.89 -4.47
CA ASN A 89 -10.60 -16.45 -3.42
C ASN A 89 -11.02 -15.43 -2.33
N MET A 90 -11.08 -14.14 -2.68
CA MET A 90 -11.51 -13.06 -1.79
C MET A 90 -12.80 -12.43 -2.33
N ASP A 91 -13.76 -12.19 -1.43
CA ASP A 91 -14.89 -11.30 -1.73
C ASP A 91 -14.40 -9.86 -1.94
N VAL A 92 -15.30 -9.00 -2.44
CA VAL A 92 -14.98 -7.60 -2.79
C VAL A 92 -14.39 -6.79 -1.63
N CYS A 93 -14.87 -6.95 -0.40
CA CYS A 93 -14.35 -6.21 0.75
C CYS A 93 -12.98 -6.76 1.18
N THR A 94 -12.84 -8.09 1.22
CA THR A 94 -11.55 -8.73 1.51
C THR A 94 -10.50 -8.36 0.44
N TYR A 95 -10.89 -8.29 -0.83
CA TYR A 95 -10.02 -7.88 -1.92
C TYR A 95 -9.63 -6.39 -1.84
N ALA A 96 -10.54 -5.50 -1.39
CA ALA A 96 -10.19 -4.10 -1.14
C ALA A 96 -9.06 -3.97 -0.09
N ILE A 97 -9.08 -4.79 0.97
CA ILE A 97 -7.98 -4.82 1.96
C ILE A 97 -6.67 -5.27 1.31
N HIS A 98 -6.74 -6.29 0.45
CA HIS A 98 -5.58 -6.77 -0.31
C HIS A 98 -4.98 -5.65 -1.17
N GLU A 99 -5.79 -4.95 -1.95
CA GLU A 99 -5.37 -3.81 -2.79
C GLU A 99 -4.74 -2.67 -1.97
N TRP A 100 -5.38 -2.24 -0.88
CA TRP A 100 -4.81 -1.22 0.01
C TRP A 100 -3.47 -1.65 0.59
N TYR A 101 -3.33 -2.92 0.99
CA TYR A 101 -2.06 -3.44 1.48
C TYR A 101 -0.98 -3.51 0.39
N HIS A 102 -1.33 -3.78 -0.87
CA HIS A 102 -0.35 -3.85 -1.98
C HIS A 102 0.35 -2.52 -2.29
N GLN A 103 -0.21 -1.40 -1.84
CA GLN A 103 0.45 -0.09 -1.89
C GLN A 103 1.76 -0.06 -1.07
N ILE A 104 2.04 -1.07 -0.24
CA ILE A 104 3.35 -1.28 0.42
C ILE A 104 4.52 -1.30 -0.57
N THR A 105 4.26 -1.72 -1.81
CA THR A 105 5.26 -1.71 -2.90
C THR A 105 5.62 -0.31 -3.39
N ASN A 106 4.85 0.70 -2.96
CA ASN A 106 5.01 2.12 -3.32
C ASN A 106 5.39 3.01 -2.11
N TYR A 107 5.17 2.57 -0.87
CA TYR A 107 5.51 3.33 0.34
C TYR A 107 7.02 3.39 0.59
N ARG A 108 7.53 4.56 1.04
CA ARG A 108 8.95 4.76 1.40
C ARG A 108 9.14 4.72 2.91
N PHE A 109 9.60 3.61 3.46
CA PHE A 109 9.80 3.50 4.92
C PHE A 109 10.98 4.34 5.45
N GLU A 110 11.95 4.71 4.62
CA GLU A 110 13.05 5.65 4.97
C GLU A 110 12.62 7.12 4.91
N GLN A 111 11.56 7.41 4.18
CA GLN A 111 10.95 8.73 4.09
C GLN A 111 9.45 8.53 4.35
N PRO A 112 9.05 8.24 5.61
CA PRO A 112 7.67 7.94 5.97
C PRO A 112 6.69 8.94 5.36
N GLY A 113 5.46 8.51 5.07
CA GLY A 113 4.46 9.32 4.35
C GLY A 113 4.80 9.70 2.89
N ARG A 114 5.99 9.38 2.38
CA ARG A 114 6.32 9.51 0.96
C ARG A 114 6.14 8.22 0.18
N ARG A 115 6.11 8.37 -1.14
CA ARG A 115 5.86 7.29 -2.09
C ARG A 115 6.81 7.31 -3.30
N TRP A 116 7.00 6.16 -3.95
CA TRP A 116 7.84 6.02 -5.14
C TRP A 116 7.24 6.68 -6.37
N TYR A 117 5.98 6.38 -6.62
CA TYR A 117 5.19 6.82 -7.75
C TYR A 117 4.09 7.74 -7.23
N SER A 118 4.08 8.98 -7.72
CA SER A 118 3.12 9.99 -7.26
C SER A 118 1.67 9.66 -7.64
N ASP A 119 1.48 8.87 -8.69
CA ASP A 119 0.18 8.44 -9.22
C ASP A 119 -0.37 7.16 -8.55
N VAL A 120 0.41 6.51 -7.68
CA VAL A 120 -0.04 5.37 -6.88
C VAL A 120 -0.22 5.84 -5.46
N ASP A 121 -1.44 5.86 -4.94
CA ASP A 121 -1.66 6.29 -3.56
C ASP A 121 -1.06 5.30 -2.54
N THR A 122 -0.69 5.80 -1.36
CA THR A 122 -0.24 4.99 -0.22
C THR A 122 -1.05 5.29 1.05
N ASN A 123 -1.97 6.25 1.00
CA ASN A 123 -2.78 6.63 2.16
C ASN A 123 -3.66 5.48 2.66
N PRO A 124 -4.28 4.65 1.80
CA PRO A 124 -5.00 3.47 2.27
C PRO A 124 -4.14 2.46 3.03
N LEU A 125 -2.91 2.21 2.60
CA LEU A 125 -1.95 1.38 3.34
C LEU A 125 -1.64 1.97 4.71
N THR A 126 -1.28 3.24 4.77
CA THR A 126 -0.84 3.86 6.03
C THR A 126 -1.99 3.91 7.03
N GLN A 127 -3.22 4.16 6.58
CA GLN A 127 -4.41 4.04 7.43
C GLN A 127 -4.63 2.61 7.92
N LEU A 128 -4.53 1.61 7.03
CA LEU A 128 -4.68 0.19 7.38
C LEU A 128 -3.67 -0.23 8.46
N LEU A 129 -2.45 0.28 8.38
CA LEU A 129 -1.36 -0.03 9.30
C LEU A 129 -1.24 0.95 10.47
N TRP A 130 -2.14 1.93 10.60
CA TRP A 130 -1.99 3.00 11.58
C TRP A 130 -1.98 2.45 13.01
N GLY A 131 -0.90 2.73 13.73
CA GLY A 131 -0.57 2.22 15.06
C GLY A 131 -1.61 2.53 16.11
N GLU A 132 -2.25 3.70 16.06
CA GLU A 132 -3.25 4.15 17.05
C GLU A 132 -4.70 3.77 16.72
N THR A 133 -4.99 3.35 15.49
CA THR A 133 -6.33 2.89 15.13
C THR A 133 -6.66 1.60 15.89
N ARG A 134 -7.87 1.48 16.44
CA ARG A 134 -8.34 0.32 17.23
C ARG A 134 -9.63 -0.29 16.70
N LYS A 135 -10.45 0.50 16.01
CA LYS A 135 -11.75 0.08 15.50
C LYS A 135 -11.85 0.28 14.00
N VAL A 136 -12.61 -0.59 13.35
CA VAL A 136 -12.93 -0.47 11.93
C VAL A 136 -14.35 -0.95 11.67
N GLY A 137 -15.02 -0.32 10.71
CA GLY A 137 -16.26 -0.84 10.13
C GLY A 137 -16.29 -0.53 8.64
N CYS A 138 -16.79 -1.45 7.84
CA CYS A 138 -16.79 -1.33 6.38
C CYS A 138 -18.20 -1.54 5.80
N GLY A 139 -18.46 -0.85 4.70
CA GLY A 139 -19.66 -0.97 3.88
C GLY A 139 -19.31 -1.23 2.42
N TYR A 140 -20.26 -1.83 1.70
CA TYR A 140 -20.15 -2.13 0.29
C TYR A 140 -21.48 -1.92 -0.42
N ALA A 141 -21.43 -1.26 -1.58
CA ALA A 141 -22.55 -1.09 -2.48
C ALA A 141 -22.14 -1.54 -3.88
N LYS A 142 -23.05 -2.25 -4.56
CA LYS A 142 -23.00 -2.40 -6.00
C LYS A 142 -23.77 -1.24 -6.61
N CYS A 143 -23.04 -0.36 -7.28
CA CYS A 143 -23.51 0.91 -7.79
C CYS A 143 -23.73 0.82 -9.31
N ALA A 144 -24.62 1.67 -9.83
CA ALA A 144 -24.45 2.20 -11.18
C ALA A 144 -23.07 2.91 -11.30
N PRO A 145 -22.62 3.37 -12.48
CA PRO A 145 -21.35 4.08 -12.56
C PRO A 145 -21.30 5.25 -11.56
N LEU A 146 -20.20 5.35 -10.82
CA LEU A 146 -20.06 6.35 -9.76
C LEU A 146 -20.20 7.77 -10.36
N ALA A 147 -21.10 8.57 -9.79
CA ALA A 147 -21.64 9.78 -10.43
C ALA A 147 -20.58 10.82 -10.88
N ASN A 148 -19.42 10.87 -10.21
CA ASN A 148 -18.34 11.83 -10.49
C ASN A 148 -17.11 11.20 -11.16
N MET A 149 -17.21 9.95 -11.62
CA MET A 149 -16.14 9.24 -12.33
C MET A 149 -16.66 8.84 -13.71
N PRO A 150 -16.40 9.65 -14.76
CA PRO A 150 -16.85 9.32 -16.10
C PRO A 150 -16.11 8.08 -16.58
N GLN A 151 -16.81 6.97 -16.76
CA GLN A 151 -16.28 5.80 -17.46
C GLN A 151 -17.24 5.36 -18.55
N GLN A 152 -16.80 5.54 -19.78
CA GLN A 152 -17.52 5.14 -20.98
C GLN A 152 -17.55 3.61 -21.06
N GLY A 153 -18.73 3.01 -20.89
CA GLY A 153 -18.99 1.61 -21.24
C GLY A 153 -19.17 0.60 -20.10
N TRP A 154 -19.00 0.97 -18.83
CA TRP A 154 -19.26 0.06 -17.71
C TRP A 154 -20.65 0.27 -17.12
N ALA A 155 -21.39 -0.81 -16.91
CA ALA A 155 -22.76 -0.75 -16.38
C ALA A 155 -22.84 -0.61 -14.85
N GLN A 156 -21.81 -1.08 -14.12
CA GLN A 156 -21.82 -1.16 -12.66
C GLN A 156 -20.42 -0.96 -12.07
N ALA A 157 -20.39 -0.43 -10.85
CA ALA A 157 -19.19 -0.29 -10.03
C ALA A 157 -19.39 -1.01 -8.69
N ASP A 158 -18.39 -1.78 -8.27
CA ASP A 158 -18.26 -2.21 -6.89
C ASP A 158 -17.64 -1.06 -6.09
N PHE A 159 -18.25 -0.66 -4.97
CA PHE A 159 -17.73 0.43 -4.14
C PHE A 159 -17.67 0.02 -2.67
N VAL A 160 -16.45 -0.04 -2.13
CA VAL A 160 -16.14 -0.42 -0.74
C VAL A 160 -15.59 0.78 0.01
N VAL A 161 -16.08 0.97 1.22
CA VAL A 161 -15.69 2.03 2.14
C VAL A 161 -15.39 1.40 3.48
N CYS A 162 -14.29 1.77 4.13
CA CYS A 162 -14.01 1.41 5.51
C CYS A 162 -13.71 2.66 6.32
N HIS A 163 -14.35 2.81 7.48
CA HIS A 163 -14.10 3.85 8.46
C HIS A 163 -13.28 3.30 9.63
N TYR A 164 -12.33 4.09 10.11
CA TYR A 164 -11.31 3.69 11.08
C TYR A 164 -11.30 4.65 12.27
N GLN A 165 -11.31 4.14 13.50
CA GLN A 165 -11.23 4.99 14.69
C GLN A 165 -10.12 4.48 15.62
N VAL A 166 -9.20 5.31 16.10
CA VAL A 166 -8.85 6.71 15.73
C VAL A 166 -8.46 6.84 14.25
N ALA A 167 -8.72 8.00 13.64
CA ALA A 167 -8.30 8.30 12.29
C ALA A 167 -6.78 8.15 12.13
N GLY A 168 -6.30 7.75 10.95
CA GLY A 168 -4.89 7.82 10.55
C GLY A 168 -4.67 8.95 9.56
N ASN A 169 -3.41 9.19 9.15
CA ASN A 169 -3.08 10.18 8.11
C ASN A 169 -3.53 11.63 8.39
N PHE A 170 -3.77 11.99 9.66
CA PHE A 170 -4.39 13.27 10.05
C PHE A 170 -3.38 14.34 10.50
N TYR A 171 -2.09 14.13 10.23
CA TYR A 171 -1.04 15.12 10.51
C TYR A 171 -0.31 15.44 9.22
N TRP A 172 -0.33 16.73 8.85
CA TRP A 172 0.43 17.40 7.80
C TRP A 172 1.33 16.48 6.96
N ALA A 173 0.90 16.14 5.75
CA ALA A 173 1.72 15.48 4.76
C ALA A 173 1.95 16.41 3.56
N ASP A 174 2.34 17.66 3.79
CA ASP A 174 2.73 18.59 2.71
C ASP A 174 3.91 19.52 3.07
N ASP A 175 4.49 19.43 4.27
CA ASP A 175 5.80 20.05 4.52
C ASP A 175 6.94 19.01 4.40
N PRO A 176 7.59 18.90 3.23
CA PRO A 176 8.73 18.02 3.03
C PRO A 176 9.97 18.38 3.88
N SER A 177 9.97 19.53 4.58
CA SER A 177 11.06 20.03 5.41
C SER A 177 10.87 19.81 6.92
N ASN A 178 9.66 19.45 7.37
CA ASN A 178 9.40 19.30 8.80
C ASN A 178 9.92 17.93 9.33
N PRO A 179 10.93 17.92 10.22
CA PRO A 179 11.52 16.71 10.78
C PRO A 179 10.61 15.95 11.77
N ASP A 180 9.45 16.50 12.14
CA ASP A 180 8.44 15.84 12.97
C ASP A 180 7.61 14.79 12.20
N TYR A 181 8.11 14.24 11.08
CA TYR A 181 7.58 13.07 10.34
C TYR A 181 7.46 11.77 11.19
N SER A 182 7.67 11.93 12.50
CA SER A 182 7.45 11.06 13.64
C SER A 182 6.14 10.25 13.62
N PRO A 183 4.94 10.79 13.28
CA PRO A 183 3.72 10.01 13.43
C PRO A 183 3.65 8.85 12.42
N TYR A 184 4.04 9.07 11.15
CA TYR A 184 4.08 7.98 10.16
C TYR A 184 5.12 6.92 10.52
N ALA A 185 6.31 7.32 10.98
CA ALA A 185 7.35 6.39 11.42
C ALA A 185 6.91 5.53 12.62
N GLY A 186 6.23 6.16 13.59
CA GLY A 186 5.72 5.48 14.79
C GLY A 186 4.53 4.56 14.51
N ASN A 187 3.69 4.92 13.55
CA ASN A 187 2.46 4.19 13.22
C ASN A 187 2.67 3.12 12.13
N VAL A 188 3.47 3.39 11.10
CA VAL A 188 3.64 2.53 9.92
C VAL A 188 5.03 1.88 9.95
N LYS A 189 5.13 0.81 10.72
CA LYS A 189 6.39 0.07 10.94
C LYS A 189 6.69 -0.87 9.79
N ARG A 190 7.97 -1.19 9.55
CA ARG A 190 8.36 -2.30 8.65
C ARG A 190 7.84 -3.64 9.20
N ALA A 191 7.41 -4.52 8.29
CA ALA A 191 7.18 -5.91 8.59
C ALA A 191 8.48 -6.62 9.02
N THR A 192 8.37 -7.75 9.71
CA THR A 192 9.52 -8.50 10.24
C THR A 192 10.59 -8.75 9.18
N CYS A 193 10.20 -9.23 7.99
CA CYS A 193 11.16 -9.51 6.93
C CYS A 193 11.77 -8.25 6.34
N GLN A 194 10.98 -7.20 6.09
CA GLN A 194 11.50 -5.91 5.62
C GLN A 194 12.54 -5.32 6.59
N ALA A 195 12.32 -5.47 7.90
CA ALA A 195 13.25 -5.01 8.93
C ALA A 195 14.53 -5.88 8.98
N ASN A 196 14.37 -7.20 8.98
CA ASN A 196 15.47 -8.15 9.09
C ASN A 196 16.43 -8.11 7.91
N THR A 197 15.91 -8.00 6.69
CA THR A 197 16.72 -7.96 5.46
C THR A 197 17.13 -6.53 5.08
N ARG A 198 16.53 -5.51 5.72
CA ARG A 198 16.61 -4.10 5.30
C ARG A 198 16.20 -3.92 3.85
N ASP A 199 15.08 -4.55 3.48
CA ASP A 199 14.53 -4.54 2.12
C ASP A 199 13.02 -4.32 2.16
N ASP A 200 12.54 -3.14 1.76
CA ASP A 200 11.11 -2.76 1.83
C ASP A 200 10.23 -3.56 0.89
N TRP A 201 10.80 -4.24 -0.10
CA TRP A 201 10.02 -5.08 -0.99
C TRP A 201 10.04 -6.55 -0.56
N CYS A 202 10.74 -6.89 0.51
CA CYS A 202 10.84 -8.25 1.01
C CYS A 202 9.58 -8.69 1.78
N SER A 203 8.82 -9.62 1.19
CA SER A 203 7.58 -10.16 1.77
C SER A 203 7.82 -11.42 2.61
N ALA A 204 8.85 -12.19 2.29
CA ALA A 204 9.27 -13.37 3.06
C ALA A 204 10.79 -13.46 3.12
N CYS A 205 11.31 -14.01 4.21
CA CYS A 205 12.74 -14.09 4.48
C CYS A 205 13.08 -15.34 5.27
N GLY A 206 14.34 -15.78 5.16
CA GLY A 206 14.89 -16.91 5.89
C GLY A 206 16.25 -16.59 6.47
N ARG A 207 16.68 -17.37 7.47
CA ARG A 207 18.04 -17.31 8.01
C ARG A 207 19.03 -17.86 7.00
N GLN A 208 20.14 -17.15 6.79
CA GLN A 208 21.30 -17.61 6.03
C GLN A 208 22.54 -17.49 6.93
N GLY A 209 22.76 -18.52 7.75
CA GLY A 209 23.71 -18.45 8.86
C GLY A 209 23.30 -17.38 9.88
N ALA A 210 24.19 -16.43 10.16
CA ALA A 210 23.94 -15.35 11.13
C ALA A 210 23.03 -14.23 10.58
N THR A 211 22.84 -14.12 9.26
CA THR A 211 22.08 -13.04 8.62
C THR A 211 20.70 -13.50 8.15
N TRP A 212 19.89 -12.55 7.70
CA TRP A 212 18.60 -12.81 7.05
C TRP A 212 18.70 -12.50 5.56
N ALA A 213 18.12 -13.36 4.75
CA ALA A 213 18.05 -13.22 3.30
C ALA A 213 16.58 -13.16 2.85
N CYS A 214 16.29 -12.36 1.82
CA CYS A 214 14.95 -12.33 1.26
C CYS A 214 14.70 -13.60 0.44
N THR A 215 13.50 -14.18 0.58
CA THR A 215 13.08 -15.39 -0.13
C THR A 215 11.86 -15.17 -1.01
N ALA A 216 11.12 -14.08 -0.81
CA ALA A 216 10.07 -13.63 -1.72
C ALA A 216 9.89 -12.12 -1.63
N CYS A 217 9.49 -11.52 -2.76
CA CYS A 217 9.15 -10.11 -2.84
C CYS A 217 7.63 -9.90 -2.82
N PHE A 218 7.17 -8.73 -2.38
CA PHE A 218 5.79 -8.34 -2.59
C PHE A 218 5.53 -8.22 -4.10
N PRO A 219 4.49 -8.89 -4.64
CA PRO A 219 4.15 -8.72 -6.03
C PRO A 219 3.57 -7.32 -6.24
N ARG A 220 3.90 -6.71 -7.38
CA ARG A 220 3.31 -5.45 -7.82
C ARG A 220 2.15 -5.75 -8.76
N MET A 221 0.95 -5.31 -8.40
CA MET A 221 -0.26 -5.62 -9.16
C MET A 221 -0.26 -4.93 -10.53
N ALA A 222 -0.76 -5.64 -11.55
CA ALA A 222 -0.76 -5.18 -12.95
C ALA A 222 -1.52 -3.86 -13.16
N LEU A 223 -2.48 -3.52 -12.29
CA LEU A 223 -3.29 -2.31 -12.35
C LEU A 223 -2.49 -1.01 -12.28
N HIS A 224 -1.24 -1.07 -11.82
CA HIS A 224 -0.41 0.12 -11.64
C HIS A 224 0.64 0.33 -12.74
N GLN A 225 0.73 -0.57 -13.75
CA GLN A 225 1.65 -0.47 -14.91
C GLN A 225 3.09 0.01 -14.56
N LYS A 226 3.61 -0.36 -13.39
CA LYS A 226 4.98 -0.03 -12.97
C LYS A 226 5.91 -1.23 -13.15
N PRO A 227 7.24 -1.03 -13.17
CA PRO A 227 8.20 -2.13 -13.23
C PRO A 227 7.91 -3.24 -12.22
N VAL A 228 8.06 -4.49 -12.65
CA VAL A 228 7.84 -5.66 -11.79
C VAL A 228 8.92 -5.72 -10.71
N ILE A 229 8.52 -6.05 -9.48
CA ILE A 229 9.46 -6.37 -8.40
C ILE A 229 9.80 -7.86 -8.48
N ARG A 230 11.08 -8.19 -8.48
CA ARG A 230 11.62 -9.55 -8.63
C ARG A 230 12.66 -9.81 -7.55
N LEU A 231 12.76 -11.07 -7.11
CA LEU A 231 13.85 -11.49 -6.22
C LEU A 231 15.10 -11.75 -7.06
N ASP A 232 16.17 -11.02 -6.78
CA ASP A 232 17.47 -11.31 -7.37
C ASP A 232 18.11 -12.53 -6.69
N ALA A 233 18.40 -13.55 -7.48
CA ALA A 233 18.85 -14.85 -6.97
C ALA A 233 20.23 -14.78 -6.31
N ALA A 234 21.10 -13.86 -6.76
CA ALA A 234 22.47 -13.72 -6.28
C ALA A 234 22.55 -12.91 -4.98
N SER A 235 21.95 -11.72 -4.96
CA SER A 235 21.97 -10.81 -3.81
C SER A 235 20.93 -11.14 -2.74
N LYS A 236 19.93 -11.96 -3.05
CA LYS A 236 18.77 -12.24 -2.18
C LYS A 236 18.05 -10.97 -1.74
N ARG A 237 17.91 -10.04 -2.68
CA ARG A 237 17.23 -8.74 -2.54
C ARG A 237 16.12 -8.62 -3.56
N CYS A 238 15.09 -7.89 -3.20
CA CYS A 238 14.05 -7.47 -4.11
C CYS A 238 14.53 -6.29 -4.94
N VAL A 239 14.37 -6.41 -6.25
CA VAL A 239 14.78 -5.41 -7.23
C VAL A 239 13.62 -5.13 -8.18
N SER A 240 13.59 -3.93 -8.75
CA SER A 240 12.73 -3.61 -9.89
C SER A 240 13.58 -2.97 -10.97
N ASP A 241 13.09 -2.95 -12.21
CA ASP A 241 13.80 -2.23 -13.27
C ASP A 241 13.92 -0.74 -12.90
N CYS A 242 15.07 -0.17 -13.22
CA CYS A 242 15.43 1.23 -12.97
C CYS A 242 14.52 2.20 -13.74
N MET A 243 14.16 3.33 -13.13
CA MET A 243 13.58 4.48 -13.85
C MET A 243 14.55 5.67 -13.81
N PRO A 244 14.80 6.35 -14.94
CA PRO A 244 15.63 7.55 -14.97
C PRO A 244 15.15 8.62 -13.97
N GLY A 245 16.06 9.24 -13.21
CA GLY A 245 15.80 10.51 -12.50
C GLY A 245 15.24 10.45 -11.06
N GLN A 246 15.27 9.32 -10.36
CA GLN A 246 14.80 9.24 -8.95
C GLN A 246 15.89 8.73 -7.99
N PRO A 247 16.61 9.62 -7.28
CA PRO A 247 17.58 9.25 -6.26
C PRO A 247 16.88 9.07 -4.90
N THR A 248 17.26 8.02 -4.14
CA THR A 248 17.03 7.77 -2.69
C THR A 248 16.02 6.70 -2.26
N SER A 249 16.46 5.42 -2.22
CA SER A 249 16.19 4.48 -1.09
C SER A 249 17.13 3.28 -1.09
N LEU A 250 17.09 2.48 -0.01
CA LEU A 250 17.76 1.19 0.07
C LEU A 250 17.21 0.10 -0.89
N ASN A 251 16.09 0.31 -1.60
CA ASN A 251 15.45 -0.71 -2.46
C ASN A 251 15.31 -0.30 -3.92
N CYS A 252 15.53 0.97 -4.22
CA CYS A 252 15.85 1.38 -5.58
C CYS A 252 17.36 1.27 -5.79
N ALA A 253 17.77 0.62 -6.87
CA ALA A 253 19.01 1.01 -7.50
C ALA A 253 18.87 2.50 -7.83
N ALA A 254 19.54 3.38 -7.07
CA ALA A 254 19.53 4.80 -7.37
C ALA A 254 20.03 4.97 -8.81
N CYS A 255 19.20 5.51 -9.68
CA CYS A 255 19.49 5.63 -11.10
C CYS A 255 20.28 6.92 -11.35
N THR A 256 21.33 6.86 -12.16
CA THR A 256 21.86 8.06 -12.81
C THR A 256 20.84 8.57 -13.83
N VAL A 257 21.07 9.80 -14.32
CA VAL A 257 20.27 10.40 -15.42
C VAL A 257 20.31 9.53 -16.69
N GLU A 258 21.32 8.67 -16.82
CA GLU A 258 21.56 7.75 -17.94
C GLU A 258 21.02 6.32 -17.70
N GLY A 259 20.34 6.06 -16.58
CA GLY A 259 19.77 4.75 -16.26
C GLY A 259 20.75 3.72 -15.68
N THR A 260 21.93 4.15 -15.20
CA THR A 260 22.93 3.28 -14.56
C THR A 260 22.84 3.29 -13.02
N CYS A 261 23.21 2.17 -12.38
CA CYS A 261 23.11 1.90 -10.92
C CYS A 261 24.13 2.72 -10.11
N MET A 262 23.71 3.60 -9.18
CA MET A 262 24.60 4.38 -8.29
C MET A 262 25.07 3.60 -7.03
N ARG A 263 24.68 2.34 -6.82
CA ARG A 263 25.09 1.56 -5.64
C ARG A 263 26.51 0.99 -5.67
N CYS A 264 27.36 1.48 -6.58
CA CYS A 264 28.79 1.15 -6.64
C CYS A 264 29.61 1.63 -5.43
N LYS A 265 29.07 2.44 -4.51
CA LYS A 265 29.83 3.02 -3.39
C LYS A 265 29.83 2.22 -2.07
N THR A 266 29.26 1.01 -2.02
CA THR A 266 29.35 0.14 -0.83
C THR A 266 29.80 -1.29 -1.14
N GLY A 267 30.80 -1.47 -2.03
CA GLY A 267 31.49 -2.75 -2.23
C GLY A 267 30.91 -3.70 -3.31
N TRP A 268 30.11 -3.19 -4.25
CA TRP A 268 29.49 -3.96 -5.34
C TRP A 268 30.00 -3.47 -6.71
N LEU A 269 30.22 -4.40 -7.65
CA LEU A 269 30.66 -4.10 -9.02
C LEU A 269 29.46 -4.12 -9.98
N PHE A 270 29.37 -3.12 -10.86
CA PHE A 270 28.37 -3.05 -11.92
C PHE A 270 28.78 -3.96 -13.09
N ASP A 271 27.93 -4.93 -13.44
CA ASP A 271 28.09 -5.75 -14.64
C ASP A 271 27.45 -5.03 -15.83
N THR A 272 28.29 -4.50 -16.72
CA THR A 272 27.86 -3.73 -17.90
C THR A 272 27.13 -4.57 -18.94
N ALA A 273 27.38 -5.87 -18.99
CA ALA A 273 26.73 -6.79 -19.95
C ALA A 273 25.33 -7.18 -19.48
N LYS A 274 25.14 -7.34 -18.16
CA LYS A 274 23.87 -7.83 -17.58
C LYS A 274 23.00 -6.74 -16.96
N ARG A 275 23.51 -5.50 -16.87
CA ARG A 275 22.81 -4.33 -16.32
C ARG A 275 22.31 -4.49 -14.87
N PHE A 276 23.09 -5.18 -14.02
CA PHE A 276 22.82 -5.25 -12.58
C PHE A 276 24.11 -5.15 -11.73
N CYS A 277 23.95 -4.80 -10.45
CA CYS A 277 25.04 -4.66 -9.48
C CYS A 277 25.27 -6.00 -8.74
N SER A 278 26.51 -6.54 -8.70
CA SER A 278 26.86 -7.84 -8.08
C SER A 278 28.00 -7.74 -7.04
N VAL A 279 28.08 -8.67 -6.09
CA VAL A 279 29.18 -8.72 -5.10
C VAL A 279 30.46 -9.09 -5.82
N ALA A 280 31.56 -8.36 -5.58
CA ALA A 280 32.84 -8.71 -6.15
C ALA A 280 33.24 -10.14 -5.73
N ALA A 281 33.45 -11.04 -6.71
CA ALA A 281 34.01 -12.35 -6.44
C ALA A 281 35.36 -12.16 -5.73
N ARG A 282 35.55 -12.79 -4.56
CA ARG A 282 36.86 -12.81 -3.89
C ARG A 282 37.86 -13.39 -4.89
N LYS A 283 38.86 -12.60 -5.30
CA LYS A 283 39.99 -13.12 -6.09
C LYS A 283 40.59 -14.33 -5.36
N PRO A 284 40.95 -15.42 -6.07
CA PRO A 284 41.76 -16.48 -5.45
C PRO A 284 43.03 -15.83 -4.91
N LYS A 285 43.41 -16.14 -3.66
CA LYS A 285 44.71 -15.72 -3.12
C LYS A 285 45.79 -16.25 -4.05
N SER A 286 46.51 -15.37 -4.73
CA SER A 286 47.71 -15.73 -5.49
C SER A 286 48.69 -16.37 -4.52
N GLY A 287 48.95 -17.67 -4.72
CA GLY A 287 49.98 -18.38 -3.98
C GLY A 287 51.34 -17.72 -4.20
N ARG A 288 52.05 -17.46 -3.11
CA ARG A 288 53.48 -17.19 -3.15
C ARG A 288 54.20 -18.45 -3.63
N ARG A 289 54.97 -18.33 -4.71
CA ARG A 289 56.26 -18.98 -4.89
C ARG A 289 57.22 -17.92 -5.41
#